data_AF-A0A270B6I2-F1
#
_entry.id   AF-A0A270B6I2-F1
#
_cell.length_a   1.000
_cell.length_b   1.000
_cell.length_c   1.000
_cell.angle_alpha   90.00
_cell.angle_beta   90.00
_cell.angle_gamma   90.00
#
_symmetry.space_group_name_H-M   'P 1'
#
loop_
_entity.id
_entity.type
_entity.pdbx_description
1 polymer ?
#
loop_
_entity_poly.entity_id
_entity_poly.type
_entity_poly.pdbx_seq_one_letter_code
_entity_poly.pdbx_strand_id
1 'polypeptide(L)'
;MRLRSSRLRWLALAVLYNVIDDTGPDAFEPGMDVRLALAILFAMSDGDRGPFEDYWNGLRDPLAYTDRDGEREYVRHTRARTNLSGIARRVGLEMTVQLMASLSKGQKAKRDRISG
;
A
#
# COMPACT_ATOMS: atom_id res chain seq x y z
N MET A 1 23.14 8.46 12.51
CA MET A 1 22.80 7.03 12.48
C MET A 1 21.98 6.73 11.22
N ARG A 2 22.63 6.35 10.10
CA ARG A 2 21.97 6.05 8.81
C ARG A 2 21.43 4.61 8.80
N LEU A 3 20.37 4.33 9.56
CA LEU A 3 19.47 3.26 9.14
C LEU A 3 18.93 3.70 7.77
N ARG A 4 19.52 3.11 6.73
CA ARG A 4 19.52 3.59 5.34
C ARG A 4 18.09 3.93 4.91
N SER A 5 17.80 5.20 4.63
CA SER A 5 16.45 5.69 4.29
C SER A 5 15.73 4.81 3.25
N SER A 6 16.49 4.20 2.33
CA SER A 6 15.99 3.24 1.34
C SER A 6 15.34 1.98 1.93
N ARG A 7 15.89 1.38 3.01
CA ARG A 7 15.30 0.19 3.63
C ARG A 7 13.98 0.52 4.33
N LEU A 8 13.90 1.69 4.95
CA LEU A 8 12.70 2.15 5.63
C LEU A 8 11.59 2.49 4.62
N ARG A 9 11.92 3.16 3.49
CA ARG A 9 11.00 3.34 2.36
C ARG A 9 10.49 2.01 1.82
N TRP A 10 11.39 1.06 1.60
CA TRP A 10 11.04 -0.25 1.07
C TRP A 10 10.09 -1.00 2.02
N LEU A 11 10.38 -1.02 3.33
CA LEU A 11 9.52 -1.67 4.32
C LEU A 11 8.14 -1.02 4.40
N ALA A 12 8.06 0.32 4.41
CA ALA A 12 6.79 1.02 4.43
C ALA A 12 5.98 0.78 3.15
N LEU A 13 6.62 0.81 1.97
CA LEU A 13 5.98 0.44 0.71
C LEU A 13 5.51 -1.01 0.71
N ALA A 14 6.26 -1.93 1.32
CA ALA A 14 5.88 -3.33 1.40
C ALA A 14 4.63 -3.53 2.26
N VAL A 15 4.48 -2.79 3.36
CA VAL A 15 3.25 -2.80 4.17
C VAL A 15 2.05 -2.38 3.32
N LEU A 16 2.15 -1.24 2.62
CA LEU A 16 1.06 -0.76 1.76
C LEU A 16 0.78 -1.71 0.58
N TYR A 17 1.82 -2.28 -0.03
CA TYR A 17 1.67 -3.23 -1.12
C TYR A 17 0.93 -4.49 -0.67
N ASN A 18 1.25 -5.01 0.52
CA ASN A 18 0.63 -6.23 1.04
C ASN A 18 -0.85 -6.05 1.34
N VAL A 19 -1.24 -4.88 1.87
CA VAL A 19 -2.62 -4.57 2.19
C VAL A 19 -3.51 -4.58 0.94
N ILE A 20 -2.96 -4.25 -0.22
CA ILE A 20 -3.69 -4.34 -1.50
C ILE A 20 -4.11 -5.77 -1.78
N ASP A 21 -3.26 -6.77 -1.52
CA ASP A 21 -3.63 -8.17 -1.78
C ASP A 21 -4.65 -8.70 -0.76
N ASP A 22 -4.75 -8.06 0.40
CA ASP A 22 -5.72 -8.38 1.46
C ASP A 22 -7.03 -7.57 1.32
N THR A 23 -7.12 -6.62 0.38
CA THR A 23 -8.36 -5.86 0.18
C THR A 23 -9.45 -6.68 -0.48
N GLY A 24 -10.52 -6.96 0.27
CA GLY A 24 -11.76 -7.52 -0.28
C GLY A 24 -12.66 -6.47 -0.96
N PRO A 25 -13.92 -6.81 -1.28
CA PRO A 25 -14.86 -5.89 -1.92
C PRO A 25 -15.30 -4.73 -1.02
N ASP A 26 -15.21 -4.91 0.29
CA ASP A 26 -15.77 -3.99 1.27
C ASP A 26 -14.74 -3.03 1.84
N ALA A 27 -15.25 -1.92 2.34
CA ALA A 27 -14.47 -0.96 3.10
C ALA A 27 -13.98 -1.60 4.40
N PHE A 28 -12.78 -1.23 4.83
CA PHE A 28 -12.26 -1.65 6.13
C PHE A 28 -11.44 -0.53 6.76
N GLU A 29 -11.32 -0.58 8.08
CA GLU A 29 -10.43 0.33 8.81
C GLU A 29 -9.00 -0.23 8.77
N PRO A 30 -8.03 0.44 8.11
CA PRO A 30 -6.67 -0.05 8.05
C PRO A 30 -5.99 0.01 9.42
N GLY A 31 -5.11 -0.95 9.67
CA GLY A 31 -4.40 -1.07 10.95
C GLY A 31 -3.37 0.03 11.21
N MET A 32 -2.81 0.00 12.42
CA MET A 32 -1.74 0.92 12.84
C MET A 32 -0.47 0.78 11.98
N ASP A 33 -0.22 -0.40 11.43
CA ASP A 33 0.87 -0.68 10.50
C ASP A 33 0.75 0.14 9.20
N VAL A 34 -0.45 0.20 8.62
CA VAL A 34 -0.74 1.04 7.45
C VAL A 34 -0.56 2.51 7.78
N ARG A 35 -1.12 2.96 8.92
CA ARG A 35 -1.01 4.35 9.36
C ARG A 35 0.45 4.77 9.58
N LEU A 36 1.26 3.90 10.20
CA LEU A 36 2.68 4.12 10.42
C LEU A 36 3.44 4.15 9.09
N ALA A 37 3.16 3.23 8.17
CA ALA A 37 3.80 3.20 6.85
C ALA A 37 3.53 4.47 6.04
N LEU A 38 2.28 4.94 6.02
CA LEU A 38 1.91 6.21 5.39
C LEU A 38 2.64 7.39 6.04
N ALA A 39 2.68 7.47 7.38
CA ALA A 39 3.36 8.55 8.09
C ALA A 39 4.87 8.59 7.80
N ILE A 40 5.52 7.42 7.74
CA ILE A 40 6.94 7.31 7.38
C ILE A 40 7.19 7.81 5.96
N LEU A 41 6.37 7.36 4.99
CA LEU A 41 6.54 7.75 3.59
C LEU A 41 6.24 9.24 3.38
N PHE A 42 5.26 9.79 4.08
CA PHE A 42 4.96 11.22 4.08
C PHE A 42 6.11 12.05 4.66
N ALA A 43 6.70 11.62 5.79
CA ALA A 43 7.87 12.30 6.35
C ALA A 43 9.11 12.27 5.43
N MET A 44 9.11 11.40 4.42
CA MET A 44 10.17 11.27 3.42
C MET A 44 9.80 11.83 2.05
N SER A 45 8.61 12.42 1.89
CA SER A 45 8.13 13.03 0.66
C SER A 45 8.41 14.54 0.63
N ASP A 46 7.88 15.21 -0.39
CA ASP A 46 7.88 16.66 -0.56
C ASP A 46 6.77 17.39 0.24
N GLY A 47 6.01 16.67 1.07
CA GLY A 47 5.00 17.24 1.96
C GLY A 47 3.58 17.33 1.38
N ASP A 48 3.35 16.88 0.14
CA ASP A 48 1.98 16.75 -0.39
C ASP A 48 1.24 15.57 0.26
N ARG A 49 0.10 15.85 0.87
CA ARG A 49 -0.73 14.85 1.57
C ARG A 49 -1.68 14.09 0.64
N GLY A 50 -2.03 14.63 -0.53
CA GLY A 50 -3.10 14.11 -1.38
C GLY A 50 -2.99 12.60 -1.64
N PRO A 51 -1.88 12.11 -2.21
CA PRO A 51 -1.73 10.67 -2.50
C PRO A 51 -1.82 9.75 -1.27
N PHE A 52 -1.46 10.25 -0.08
CA PHE A 52 -1.47 9.49 1.16
C PHE A 52 -2.89 9.42 1.75
N GLU A 53 -3.61 10.54 1.72
CA GLU A 53 -5.02 10.61 2.12
C GLU A 53 -5.90 9.80 1.15
N ASP A 54 -5.65 9.89 -0.16
CA ASP A 54 -6.37 9.11 -1.17
C ASP A 54 -6.15 7.61 -0.98
N TYR A 55 -4.94 7.18 -0.63
CA TYR A 55 -4.67 5.79 -0.31
C TYR A 55 -5.45 5.35 0.94
N TRP A 56 -5.39 6.12 2.03
CA TRP A 56 -6.08 5.83 3.29
C TRP A 56 -7.61 5.76 3.12
N ASN A 57 -8.19 6.77 2.48
CA ASN A 57 -9.62 6.88 2.23
C ASN A 57 -10.08 5.79 1.23
N GLY A 58 -9.26 5.45 0.23
CA GLY A 58 -9.57 4.38 -0.72
C GLY A 58 -9.78 3.00 -0.07
N LEU A 59 -9.16 2.75 1.09
CA LEU A 59 -9.37 1.53 1.87
C LEU A 59 -10.65 1.58 2.71
N ARG A 60 -10.96 2.77 3.25
CA ARG A 60 -12.05 2.99 4.23
C ARG A 60 -13.40 3.32 3.63
N ASP A 61 -13.41 3.92 2.44
CA ASP A 61 -14.64 4.47 1.91
C ASP A 61 -15.42 3.39 1.16
N PRO A 62 -16.74 3.29 1.38
CA PRO A 62 -17.58 2.37 0.62
C PRO A 62 -17.62 2.77 -0.86
N LEU A 63 -17.62 1.77 -1.74
CA LEU A 63 -17.82 1.99 -3.17
C LEU A 63 -19.31 1.85 -3.48
N ALA A 64 -19.97 2.97 -3.78
CA ALA A 64 -21.43 3.01 -3.98
C ALA A 64 -21.89 2.84 -5.44
N TYR A 65 -20.98 2.59 -6.39
CA TYR A 65 -21.32 2.62 -7.83
C TYR A 65 -21.69 1.24 -8.41
N THR A 66 -21.54 0.15 -7.66
CA THR A 66 -21.92 -1.21 -8.11
C THR A 66 -22.19 -2.16 -6.93
N ASP A 67 -23.21 -3.01 -7.08
CA ASP A 67 -23.59 -4.04 -6.11
C ASP A 67 -22.78 -5.34 -6.29
N ARG A 68 -21.97 -5.45 -7.36
CA ARG A 68 -21.18 -6.65 -7.64
C ARG A 68 -19.85 -6.63 -6.89
N ASP A 69 -19.67 -7.58 -5.98
CA ASP A 69 -18.46 -7.73 -5.15
C ASP A 69 -17.17 -7.70 -5.98
N GLY A 70 -17.09 -8.51 -7.04
CA GLY A 70 -15.89 -8.58 -7.89
C GLY A 70 -15.54 -7.25 -8.58
N GLU A 71 -16.52 -6.41 -8.89
CA GLU A 71 -16.26 -5.08 -9.45
C GLU A 71 -15.77 -4.09 -8.39
N ARG A 72 -16.31 -4.16 -7.18
CA ARG A 72 -15.83 -3.34 -6.05
C ARG A 72 -14.40 -3.72 -5.69
N GLU A 73 -14.11 -5.02 -5.59
CA GLU A 73 -12.77 -5.55 -5.33
C GLU A 73 -11.78 -5.08 -6.41
N TYR A 74 -12.12 -5.25 -7.70
CA TYR A 74 -11.27 -4.79 -8.81
C TYR A 74 -10.93 -3.29 -8.73
N VAL A 75 -11.92 -2.44 -8.43
CA VAL A 75 -11.69 -1.01 -8.33
C VAL A 75 -10.91 -0.63 -7.09
N ARG A 76 -11.13 -1.28 -5.93
CA ARG A 76 -10.29 -1.07 -4.74
C ARG A 76 -8.84 -1.40 -5.04
N HIS A 77 -8.57 -2.57 -5.62
CA HIS A 77 -7.23 -2.96 -6.04
C HIS A 77 -6.60 -1.94 -7.00
N THR A 78 -7.34 -1.51 -8.01
CA THR A 78 -6.85 -0.59 -9.04
C THR A 78 -6.54 0.79 -8.45
N ARG A 79 -7.44 1.34 -7.62
CA ARG A 79 -7.23 2.61 -6.92
C ARG A 79 -6.05 2.54 -5.96
N ALA A 80 -5.97 1.50 -5.14
CA ALA A 80 -4.88 1.35 -4.19
C ALA A 80 -3.51 1.21 -4.89
N ARG A 81 -3.43 0.48 -6.01
CA ARG A 81 -2.21 0.40 -6.84
C ARG A 81 -1.84 1.74 -7.48
N THR A 82 -2.83 2.50 -7.93
CA THR A 82 -2.64 3.83 -8.51
C THR A 82 -2.06 4.79 -7.46
N ASN A 83 -2.68 4.82 -6.27
CA ASN A 83 -2.24 5.67 -5.17
C ASN A 83 -0.87 5.26 -4.65
N LEU A 84 -0.60 3.94 -4.54
CA LEU A 84 0.72 3.43 -4.16
C LEU A 84 1.81 3.87 -5.15
N SER A 85 1.50 3.87 -6.45
CA SER A 85 2.42 4.37 -7.49
C SER A 85 2.69 5.87 -7.35
N GLY A 86 1.67 6.65 -7.01
CA GLY A 86 1.81 8.07 -6.67
C GLY A 86 2.71 8.29 -5.46
N ILE A 87 2.48 7.54 -4.37
CA ILE A 87 3.29 7.60 -3.14
C ILE A 87 4.75 7.23 -3.42
N ALA A 88 4.99 6.16 -4.19
CA ALA A 88 6.35 5.73 -4.55
C ALA A 88 7.14 6.84 -5.25
N ARG A 89 6.52 7.52 -6.22
CA ARG A 89 7.15 8.64 -6.94
C ARG A 89 7.55 9.78 -6.01
N ARG A 90 6.69 10.11 -5.04
CA ARG A 90 6.95 11.17 -4.05
C ARG A 90 8.10 10.87 -3.10
N VAL A 91 8.41 9.58 -2.87
CA VAL A 91 9.59 9.16 -2.10
C VAL A 91 10.80 8.82 -2.98
N GLY A 92 10.78 9.24 -4.25
CA GLY A 92 11.89 9.08 -5.20
C GLY A 92 12.06 7.66 -5.73
N LEU A 93 10.96 6.89 -5.81
CA LEU A 93 10.94 5.53 -6.33
C LEU A 93 9.94 5.41 -7.48
N GLU A 94 10.12 4.42 -8.34
CA GLU A 94 9.17 4.09 -9.38
C GLU A 94 8.65 2.66 -9.15
N MET A 95 7.33 2.48 -9.28
CA MET A 95 6.68 1.16 -9.18
C MET A 95 6.95 0.32 -10.43
N THR A 96 8.20 -0.09 -10.60
CA THR A 96 8.64 -1.01 -11.65
C THR A 96 8.21 -2.44 -11.32
N VAL A 97 8.17 -3.30 -12.35
CA VAL A 97 7.92 -4.74 -12.17
C VAL A 97 8.91 -5.36 -11.19
N GLN A 98 10.18 -4.95 -11.24
CA GLN A 98 11.22 -5.43 -10.34
C GLN A 98 10.97 -4.99 -8.90
N LEU A 99 10.53 -3.75 -8.68
CA LEU A 99 10.17 -3.27 -7.34
C LEU A 99 8.96 -4.04 -6.81
N MET A 100 7.89 -4.17 -7.58
CA MET A 100 6.70 -4.95 -7.20
C MET A 100 7.06 -6.40 -6.84
N ALA A 101 7.87 -7.06 -7.68
CA ALA A 101 8.36 -8.41 -7.41
C ALA A 101 9.20 -8.48 -6.13
N SER A 102 9.99 -7.44 -5.82
CA SER A 102 10.75 -7.37 -4.57
C SER A 102 9.83 -7.24 -3.35
N LEU A 103 8.78 -6.40 -3.42
CA LEU A 103 7.83 -6.18 -2.34
C LEU A 103 7.06 -7.47 -2.03
N SER A 104 6.62 -8.19 -3.07
CA SER A 104 5.93 -9.48 -2.93
C SER A 104 6.82 -10.59 -2.34
N LYS A 105 8.15 -10.58 -2.58
CA LYS A 105 9.06 -11.55 -1.94
C LYS A 105 9.07 -11.43 -0.41
N GLY A 106 8.74 -10.26 0.15
CA GLY A 106 8.53 -10.09 1.59
C GLY A 106 7.35 -10.89 2.14
N GLN A 107 6.35 -11.22 1.31
CA GLN A 107 5.15 -11.99 1.70
C GLN A 107 5.44 -13.50 1.87
N LYS A 108 6.27 -14.09 1.00
CA LYS A 108 6.54 -15.55 1.02
C LYS A 108 7.06 -16.03 2.38
N ALA A 109 7.98 -15.28 2.98
CA ALA A 109 8.56 -15.63 4.28
C ALA A 109 7.53 -15.63 5.45
N LYS A 110 6.39 -14.93 5.32
CA LYS A 110 5.32 -14.90 6.33
C LYS A 110 4.31 -16.04 6.12
N ARG A 111 3.96 -16.35 4.87
CA ARG A 111 3.06 -17.48 4.53
C ARG A 111 3.66 -18.84 4.88
N ASP A 112 4.94 -19.05 4.60
CA ASP A 112 5.61 -20.33 4.87
C ASP A 112 5.75 -20.64 6.38
N ARG A 113 5.63 -19.65 7.26
CA ARG A 113 5.70 -19.82 8.73
C ARG A 113 4.36 -20.11 9.40
N ILE A 114 3.25 -19.89 8.72
CA ILE A 114 1.90 -20.12 9.27
C ILE A 114 1.39 -21.50 8.84
N SER A 115 1.95 -22.06 7.76
CA SER A 115 1.62 -23.38 7.22
C SER A 115 2.60 -24.49 7.64
N GLY A 116 3.47 -24.24 8.63
CA GLY A 116 4.51 -25.16 9.09
C GLY A 116 4.38 -25.51 10.56
#